data_AF-A0A6N4T1Y4-F1
#
_entry.id   AF-A0A6N4T1Y4-F1
#
_cell.length_a   1.000
_cell.length_b   1.000
_cell.length_c   1.000
_cell.angle_alpha   90.00
_cell.angle_beta   90.00
_cell.angle_gamma   90.00
#
_symmetry.space_group_name_H-M   'P 1'
#
loop_
_entity.id
_entity.type
_entity.pdbx_description
1 polymer ?
#
loop_
_entity_poly.entity_id
_entity_poly.type
_entity_poly.pdbx_seq_one_letter_code
_entity_poly.pdbx_strand_id
1 'polypeptide(L)'
;MRNESHTDLTILRTHFNAWRKACGYSRETAVQTVVEAHELAGLDVVTGIRFEPNTRDAYERMKVNADRVCRWLDDETKENNLLPFNFHKSILLALPQEYRLACINDMYRPLGICVQALEVENAELNVNYHLVDIVKETSEAVQSVAELHNNNDQAALLRADKEVAEAIESLSRFKRVVNAAIARTKSVAKVLHVGGGRS
;
A
#
# COMPACT_ATOMS: atom_id res chain seq x y z
N MET A 1 20.60 22.86 -9.29
CA MET A 1 20.41 21.67 -8.44
C MET A 1 19.87 22.14 -7.10
N ARG A 2 18.55 22.10 -6.90
CA ARG A 2 17.99 22.26 -5.54
C ARG A 2 18.13 20.91 -4.86
N ASN A 3 18.91 20.85 -3.79
CA ASN A 3 18.79 19.78 -2.79
C ASN A 3 17.43 19.98 -2.13
N GLU A 4 16.36 19.46 -2.74
CA GLU A 4 15.10 19.29 -2.03
C GLU A 4 15.31 18.13 -1.06
N SER A 5 15.50 18.45 0.21
CA SER A 5 15.41 17.47 1.29
C SER A 5 13.99 16.92 1.29
N HIS A 6 13.74 15.86 0.54
CA HIS A 6 12.46 15.15 0.56
C HIS A 6 12.39 14.32 1.84
N THR A 7 12.03 14.97 2.95
CA THR A 7 11.61 14.26 4.15
C THR A 7 10.39 13.38 3.80
N ASP A 8 10.18 12.30 4.55
CA ASP A 8 8.97 11.48 4.40
C ASP A 8 7.68 12.31 4.55
N LEU A 9 7.72 13.36 5.39
CA LEU A 9 6.61 14.28 5.57
C LEU A 9 6.34 15.11 4.30
N THR A 10 7.39 15.63 3.66
CA THR A 10 7.28 16.34 2.37
C THR A 10 6.75 15.42 1.27
N ILE A 11 7.17 14.16 1.23
CA ILE A 11 6.66 13.16 0.28
C ILE A 11 5.17 12.90 0.54
N LEU A 12 4.78 12.63 1.79
CA LEU A 12 3.39 12.37 2.18
C LEU A 12 2.48 13.55 1.81
N ARG A 13 2.91 14.78 2.15
CA ARG A 13 2.21 16.01 1.82
C ARG A 13 2.05 16.22 0.32
N THR A 14 3.09 15.92 -0.46
CA THR A 14 3.07 16.06 -1.92
C THR A 14 2.01 15.15 -2.53
N HIS A 15 1.99 13.87 -2.15
CA HIS A 15 1.00 12.91 -2.63
C HIS A 15 -0.41 13.21 -2.14
N PHE A 16 -0.58 13.62 -0.88
CA PHE A 16 -1.87 14.07 -0.35
C PHE A 16 -2.42 15.27 -1.13
N ASN A 17 -1.60 16.26 -1.41
CA ASN A 17 -2.01 17.44 -2.17
C ASN A 17 -2.29 17.14 -3.65
N ALA A 18 -1.53 16.23 -4.27
CA ALA A 18 -1.77 15.79 -5.63
C ALA A 18 -3.14 15.11 -5.74
N TRP A 19 -3.42 14.15 -4.85
CA TRP A 19 -4.71 13.47 -4.76
C TRP A 19 -5.87 14.46 -4.52
N ARG A 20 -5.74 15.33 -3.51
CA ARG A 20 -6.75 16.35 -3.20
C ARG A 20 -7.10 17.20 -4.42
N LYS A 21 -6.07 17.68 -5.14
CA LYS A 21 -6.23 18.48 -6.36
C LYS A 21 -6.92 17.69 -7.47
N ALA A 22 -6.53 16.44 -7.68
CA ALA A 22 -7.13 15.57 -8.70
C ALA A 22 -8.63 15.32 -8.46
N CYS A 23 -9.04 15.18 -7.19
CA CYS A 23 -10.45 15.02 -6.82
C CYS A 23 -11.24 16.35 -6.76
N GLY A 24 -10.58 17.50 -6.93
CA GLY A 24 -11.23 18.81 -6.78
C GLY A 24 -11.66 19.11 -5.34
N TYR A 25 -11.07 18.44 -4.35
CA TYR A 25 -11.47 18.58 -2.95
C TYR A 25 -10.94 19.85 -2.29
N SER A 26 -11.78 20.47 -1.47
CA SER A 26 -11.31 21.45 -0.49
C SER A 26 -10.39 20.75 0.52
N ARG A 27 -9.65 21.56 1.28
CA ARG A 27 -8.79 21.07 2.36
C ARG A 27 -9.62 20.35 3.42
N GLU A 28 -10.76 20.92 3.75
CA GLU A 28 -11.72 20.41 4.73
C GLU A 28 -12.29 19.06 4.30
N THR A 29 -12.71 18.94 3.03
CA THR A 29 -13.22 17.67 2.48
C THR A 29 -12.14 16.58 2.47
N ALA A 30 -10.93 16.89 2.03
CA ALA A 30 -9.84 15.91 1.98
C ALA A 30 -9.33 15.49 3.36
N VAL A 31 -9.39 16.37 4.36
CA VAL A 31 -9.08 15.98 5.74
C VAL A 31 -10.23 15.16 6.34
N GLN A 32 -11.48 15.49 6.02
CA GLN A 32 -12.63 14.73 6.50
C GLN A 32 -12.58 13.27 6.04
N THR A 33 -12.18 12.99 4.79
CA THR A 33 -11.98 11.61 4.31
C THR A 33 -10.84 10.89 5.05
N VAL A 34 -9.79 11.60 5.48
CA VAL A 34 -8.74 11.06 6.35
C VAL A 34 -9.28 10.70 7.74
N VAL A 35 -10.10 11.57 8.32
CA VAL A 35 -10.74 11.32 9.63
C VAL A 35 -11.65 10.11 9.55
N GLU A 36 -12.47 10.01 8.49
CA GLU A 36 -13.35 8.86 8.27
C GLU A 36 -12.57 7.56 8.10
N ALA A 37 -11.49 7.57 7.31
CA ALA A 37 -10.61 6.40 7.17
C ALA A 37 -9.92 6.03 8.49
N HIS A 38 -9.56 7.02 9.31
CA HIS A 38 -8.96 6.82 10.63
C HIS A 38 -9.93 6.09 11.58
N GLU A 39 -11.16 6.59 11.67
CA GLU A 39 -12.21 6.04 12.54
C GLU A 39 -12.68 4.67 12.06
N LEU A 40 -12.90 4.50 10.75
CA LEU A 40 -13.34 3.23 10.16
C LEU A 40 -12.31 2.10 10.41
N ALA A 41 -11.02 2.43 10.43
CA ALA A 41 -9.95 1.49 10.72
C ALA A 41 -9.70 1.27 12.23
N GLY A 42 -10.47 1.91 13.11
CA GLY A 42 -10.30 1.85 14.57
C GLY A 42 -8.96 2.43 15.05
N LEU A 43 -8.37 3.33 14.28
CA LEU A 43 -7.07 3.91 14.61
C LEU A 43 -7.17 4.95 15.73
N ASP A 44 -8.35 5.48 16.02
CA ASP A 44 -8.61 6.37 17.15
C ASP A 44 -8.29 5.69 18.49
N VAL A 45 -8.63 4.40 18.62
CA VAL A 45 -8.32 3.57 19.78
C VAL A 45 -6.84 3.21 19.83
N VAL A 46 -6.25 2.82 18.69
CA VAL A 46 -4.87 2.33 18.62
C VAL A 46 -3.85 3.46 18.80
N THR A 47 -4.15 4.63 18.24
CA THR A 47 -3.22 5.78 18.24
C THR A 47 -3.50 6.77 19.36
N GLY A 48 -4.70 6.71 19.96
CA GLY A 48 -5.18 7.71 20.93
C GLY A 48 -5.56 9.05 20.28
N ILE A 49 -5.46 9.18 18.96
CA ILE A 49 -5.80 10.40 18.23
C ILE A 49 -7.30 10.41 18.01
N ARG A 50 -8.00 11.29 18.72
CA ARG A 50 -9.43 11.49 18.54
C ARG A 50 -9.70 12.82 17.84
N PHE A 51 -10.64 12.78 16.92
CA PHE A 51 -11.24 13.96 16.30
C PHE A 51 -12.55 14.29 16.99
N GLU A 52 -13.03 15.51 16.77
CA GLU A 52 -14.31 15.96 17.31
C GLU A 52 -15.46 15.04 16.84
N PRO A 53 -16.32 14.56 17.76
CA PRO A 53 -17.40 13.63 17.41
C PRO A 53 -18.42 14.27 16.46
N ASN A 54 -19.28 13.44 15.83
CA ASN A 54 -20.40 13.92 15.02
C ASN A 54 -21.37 14.75 15.90
N THR A 55 -21.26 16.08 15.83
CA THR A 55 -22.16 17.05 16.49
C THR A 55 -23.07 17.73 15.46
N ARG A 56 -23.96 18.64 15.92
CA ARG A 56 -24.89 19.37 15.04
C ARG A 56 -24.21 20.34 14.07
N ASP A 57 -22.98 20.78 14.34
CA ASP A 57 -22.23 21.68 13.47
C ASP A 57 -21.11 20.94 12.73
N ALA A 58 -21.49 20.35 11.60
CA ALA A 58 -20.56 19.58 10.77
C ALA A 58 -19.48 20.46 10.11
N TYR A 59 -19.79 21.73 9.80
CA TYR A 59 -18.92 22.60 9.03
C TYR A 59 -17.76 23.13 9.87
N GLU A 60 -18.04 23.69 11.06
CA GLU A 60 -16.99 24.17 11.96
C GLU A 60 -16.08 23.02 12.40
N ARG A 61 -16.64 21.82 12.60
CA ARG A 61 -15.86 20.62 12.90
C ARG A 61 -14.88 20.25 11.78
N MET A 62 -15.36 20.18 10.54
CA MET A 62 -14.51 19.87 9.39
C MET A 62 -13.36 20.87 9.28
N LYS A 63 -13.64 22.15 9.53
CA LYS A 63 -12.64 23.22 9.55
C LYS A 63 -11.60 23.06 10.67
N VAL A 64 -12.03 22.80 11.91
CA VAL A 64 -11.12 22.57 13.04
C VAL A 64 -10.22 21.36 12.80
N ASN A 65 -10.79 20.26 12.31
CA ASN A 65 -10.03 19.05 11.97
C ASN A 65 -9.03 19.33 10.83
N ALA A 66 -9.45 20.07 9.81
CA ALA A 66 -8.60 20.47 8.69
C ALA A 66 -7.43 21.34 9.13
N ASP A 67 -7.67 22.36 9.96
CA ASP A 67 -6.61 23.21 10.50
C ASP A 67 -5.60 22.40 11.33
N ARG A 68 -6.07 21.47 12.15
CA ARG A 68 -5.21 20.58 12.93
C ARG A 68 -4.33 19.69 12.05
N VAL A 69 -4.90 18.99 11.07
CA VAL A 69 -4.16 18.07 10.19
C VAL A 69 -3.22 18.83 9.26
N CYS A 70 -3.65 19.96 8.72
CA CYS A 70 -2.77 20.77 7.87
C CYS A 70 -1.61 21.39 8.65
N ARG A 71 -1.81 21.74 9.92
CA ARG A 71 -0.71 22.13 10.80
C ARG A 71 0.28 21.00 11.04
N TRP A 72 -0.17 19.74 11.06
CA TRP A 72 0.72 18.58 11.17
C TRP A 72 1.49 18.30 9.88
N LEU A 73 0.85 18.51 8.73
CA LEU A 73 1.46 18.33 7.42
C LEU A 73 2.37 19.50 7.01
N ASP A 74 2.35 20.62 7.72
CA ASP A 74 3.20 21.77 7.43
C ASP A 74 4.65 21.50 7.84
N ASP A 75 5.47 21.16 6.84
CA ASP A 75 6.91 20.89 6.94
C ASP A 75 7.76 22.08 6.45
N GLU A 76 7.13 23.19 6.02
CA GLU A 76 7.84 24.34 5.46
C GLU A 76 8.01 25.47 6.47
N THR A 77 7.01 25.71 7.32
CA THR A 77 7.03 26.85 8.25
C THR A 77 7.55 26.49 9.64
N LYS A 78 7.82 25.21 9.90
CA LYS A 78 8.18 24.69 11.23
C LYS A 78 9.53 24.00 11.20
N GLU A 79 10.35 24.29 12.20
CA GLU A 79 11.65 23.60 12.40
C GLU A 79 11.47 22.15 12.89
N ASN A 80 10.29 21.79 13.41
CA ASN A 80 10.01 20.47 13.99
C ASN A 80 8.80 19.82 13.34
N ASN A 81 8.91 18.51 13.07
CA ASN A 81 7.80 17.68 12.62
C ASN A 81 6.70 17.61 13.68
N LEU A 82 5.49 18.07 13.34
CA LEU A 82 4.33 18.06 14.21
C LEU A 82 3.40 16.87 13.97
N LEU A 83 3.61 16.10 12.88
CA LEU A 83 2.82 14.92 12.55
C LEU A 83 3.16 13.79 13.51
N PRO A 84 2.21 13.32 14.34
CA PRO A 84 2.43 12.13 15.13
C PRO A 84 2.74 10.97 14.22
N PHE A 85 3.82 10.21 14.49
CA PHE A 85 4.20 9.08 13.64
C PHE A 85 3.00 8.17 13.41
N ASN A 86 2.25 7.80 14.43
CA ASN A 86 1.10 6.90 14.27
C ASN A 86 -0.02 7.42 13.35
N PHE A 87 -0.07 8.73 13.06
CA PHE A 87 -1.09 9.33 12.19
C PHE A 87 -0.78 9.20 10.70
N HIS A 88 0.47 8.93 10.28
CA HIS A 88 0.80 8.77 8.85
C HIS A 88 -0.04 7.68 8.19
N LYS A 89 -0.38 6.63 8.95
CA LYS A 89 -1.20 5.50 8.47
C LYS A 89 -2.60 5.93 8.06
N SER A 90 -3.21 6.85 8.79
CA SER A 90 -4.54 7.37 8.51
C SER A 90 -4.57 8.09 7.16
N ILE A 91 -3.55 8.91 6.91
CA ILE A 91 -3.41 9.64 5.65
C ILE A 91 -3.24 8.65 4.50
N LEU A 92 -2.32 7.68 4.64
CA LEU A 92 -2.11 6.64 3.63
C LEU A 92 -3.37 5.81 3.36
N LEU A 93 -4.16 5.47 4.39
CA LEU A 93 -5.41 4.72 4.22
C LEU A 93 -6.46 5.50 3.42
N ALA A 94 -6.52 6.81 3.60
CA ALA A 94 -7.45 7.68 2.88
C ALA A 94 -7.10 7.87 1.40
N LEU A 95 -5.80 7.78 1.06
CA LEU A 95 -5.36 7.86 -0.32
C LEU A 95 -5.90 6.66 -1.13
N PRO A 96 -6.34 6.88 -2.38
CA PRO A 96 -6.54 5.81 -3.35
C PRO A 96 -5.25 4.99 -3.53
N GLN A 97 -5.40 3.73 -3.96
CA GLN A 97 -4.31 2.76 -3.97
C GLN A 97 -3.11 3.23 -4.80
N GLU A 98 -3.35 3.89 -5.93
CA GLU A 98 -2.32 4.43 -6.80
C GLU A 98 -1.47 5.51 -6.11
N TYR A 99 -2.10 6.47 -5.42
CA TYR A 99 -1.41 7.52 -4.67
C TYR A 99 -0.69 6.95 -3.45
N ARG A 100 -1.29 5.96 -2.79
CA ARG A 100 -0.69 5.27 -1.64
C ARG A 100 0.59 4.53 -2.05
N LEU A 101 0.55 3.79 -3.16
CA LEU A 101 1.71 3.08 -3.69
C LEU A 101 2.81 4.04 -4.13
N ALA A 102 2.47 5.10 -4.86
CA ALA A 102 3.43 6.09 -5.30
C ALA A 102 4.12 6.77 -4.10
N CYS A 103 3.33 7.17 -3.09
CA CYS A 103 3.84 7.78 -1.86
C CYS A 103 4.83 6.87 -1.12
N ILE A 104 4.47 5.61 -0.88
CA ILE A 104 5.34 4.67 -0.17
C ILE A 104 6.58 4.35 -1.01
N ASN A 105 6.44 4.16 -2.32
CA ASN A 105 7.60 3.93 -3.19
C ASN A 105 8.57 5.10 -3.17
N ASP A 106 8.10 6.34 -3.17
CA ASP A 106 8.99 7.50 -3.09
C ASP A 106 9.71 7.59 -1.74
N MET A 107 9.05 7.25 -0.61
CA MET A 107 9.68 7.19 0.71
C MET A 107 10.79 6.13 0.80
N TYR A 108 10.58 4.96 0.21
CA TYR A 108 11.47 3.80 0.37
C TYR A 108 12.47 3.62 -0.79
N ARG A 109 12.31 4.34 -1.91
CA ARG A 109 13.24 4.30 -3.05
C ARG A 109 14.69 4.61 -2.68
N PRO A 110 15.02 5.58 -1.81
CA PRO A 110 16.41 5.83 -1.38
C PRO A 110 17.06 4.63 -0.67
N LEU A 111 16.25 3.72 -0.11
CA LEU A 111 16.70 2.49 0.53
C LEU A 111 16.81 1.31 -0.46
N GLY A 112 16.54 1.51 -1.75
CA GLY A 112 16.50 0.44 -2.75
C GLY A 112 15.30 -0.50 -2.60
N ILE A 113 14.25 -0.07 -1.89
CA ILE A 113 13.05 -0.87 -1.64
C ILE A 113 11.92 -0.37 -2.55
N CYS A 114 11.20 -1.32 -3.14
CA CYS A 114 9.97 -1.08 -3.90
C CYS A 114 8.81 -1.81 -3.21
N VAL A 115 7.68 -1.12 -3.07
CA VAL A 115 6.43 -1.64 -2.52
C VAL A 115 5.47 -1.90 -3.67
N GLN A 116 4.97 -3.12 -3.71
CA GLN A 116 3.95 -3.55 -4.66
C GLN A 116 2.61 -3.68 -3.95
N ALA A 117 1.52 -3.41 -4.66
CA ALA A 117 0.20 -3.73 -4.15
C ALA A 117 0.08 -5.24 -3.94
N LEU A 118 -0.61 -5.60 -2.87
CA LEU A 118 -1.18 -6.93 -2.78
C LEU A 118 -2.31 -6.97 -3.82
N GLU A 119 -2.23 -7.86 -4.80
CA GLU A 119 -3.38 -8.16 -5.66
C GLU A 119 -4.43 -8.83 -4.77
N VAL A 120 -5.43 -8.06 -4.34
CA VAL A 120 -6.60 -8.52 -3.58
C VAL A 120 -7.83 -8.60 -4.49
N GLU A 121 -7.66 -8.63 -5.80
CA GLU A 121 -8.76 -8.97 -6.69
C GLU A 121 -9.12 -10.43 -6.43
N ASN A 122 -10.21 -10.67 -5.68
CA ASN A 122 -11.09 -11.85 -5.59
C ASN A 122 -10.52 -13.24 -5.94
N ALA A 123 -9.22 -13.43 -5.83
CA ALA A 123 -8.53 -14.68 -5.97
C ALA A 123 -8.67 -15.32 -4.59
N GLU A 124 -9.81 -15.99 -4.39
CA GLU A 124 -9.81 -17.13 -3.50
C GLU A 124 -8.57 -17.95 -3.82
N LEU A 125 -7.85 -18.36 -2.77
CA LEU A 125 -6.64 -19.17 -2.92
C LEU A 125 -7.06 -20.53 -3.49
N ASN A 126 -7.15 -20.63 -4.81
CA ASN A 126 -7.36 -21.88 -5.51
C ASN A 126 -6.01 -22.55 -5.68
N VAL A 127 -5.60 -23.29 -4.64
CA VAL A 127 -4.32 -24.01 -4.61
C VAL A 127 -4.19 -24.94 -5.81
N ASN A 128 -5.28 -25.58 -6.23
CA ASN A 128 -5.26 -26.53 -7.35
C ASN A 128 -4.97 -25.84 -8.68
N TYR A 129 -5.60 -24.69 -8.95
CA TYR A 129 -5.33 -23.90 -10.14
C TYR A 129 -3.86 -23.46 -10.20
N HIS A 130 -3.34 -22.87 -9.13
CA HIS A 130 -1.96 -22.41 -9.08
C HIS A 130 -0.94 -23.57 -9.10
N LEU A 131 -1.26 -24.72 -8.49
CA LEU A 131 -0.39 -25.89 -8.54
C LEU A 131 -0.24 -26.43 -9.97
N VAL A 132 -1.35 -26.54 -10.71
CA VAL A 132 -1.31 -26.99 -12.11
C VAL A 132 -0.50 -26.03 -12.97
N ASP A 133 -0.73 -24.72 -12.82
CA ASP A 133 -0.01 -23.68 -13.53
C ASP A 133 1.49 -23.71 -13.23
N ILE A 134 1.87 -23.73 -11.95
CA ILE A 134 3.29 -23.81 -11.53
C ILE A 134 3.95 -25.07 -12.09
N VAL A 135 3.30 -26.23 -11.97
CA VAL A 135 3.85 -27.50 -12.46
C VAL A 135 4.05 -27.45 -13.97
N LYS A 136 3.09 -26.91 -14.72
CA LYS A 136 3.19 -26.77 -16.18
C LYS A 136 4.38 -25.88 -16.55
N GLU A 137 4.37 -24.61 -16.14
CA GLU A 137 5.36 -23.62 -16.56
C GLU A 137 6.77 -24.00 -16.06
N THR A 138 6.89 -24.54 -14.85
CA THR A 138 8.19 -25.00 -14.32
C THR A 138 8.71 -26.22 -15.09
N SER A 139 7.84 -27.14 -15.51
CA SER A 139 8.27 -28.30 -16.28
C SER A 139 8.75 -27.91 -17.68
N GLU A 140 8.05 -26.99 -18.33
CA GLU A 140 8.44 -26.44 -19.65
C GLU A 140 9.78 -25.67 -19.56
N ALA A 141 9.98 -24.89 -18.49
CA ALA A 141 11.27 -24.24 -18.20
C ALA A 141 12.40 -25.25 -17.94
N VAL A 142 12.18 -26.27 -17.10
CA VAL A 142 13.19 -27.31 -16.81
C VAL A 142 13.56 -28.07 -18.08
N GLN A 143 12.57 -28.42 -18.91
CA GLN A 143 12.81 -29.14 -20.16
C GLN A 143 13.62 -28.28 -21.14
N SER A 144 13.21 -27.02 -21.38
CA SER A 144 13.92 -26.13 -22.30
C SER A 144 15.35 -25.85 -21.86
N VAL A 145 15.60 -25.72 -20.55
CA VAL A 145 16.96 -25.60 -20.00
C VAL A 145 17.76 -26.89 -20.16
N ALA A 146 17.15 -28.06 -19.96
CA ALA A 146 17.83 -29.34 -20.16
C ALA A 146 18.21 -29.56 -21.64
N GLU A 147 17.37 -29.11 -22.58
CA GLU A 147 17.64 -29.17 -24.02
C GLU A 147 18.88 -28.35 -24.43
N LEU A 148 19.19 -27.27 -23.69
CA LEU A 148 20.40 -26.46 -23.93
C LEU A 148 21.71 -27.26 -23.77
N HIS A 149 21.70 -28.37 -23.05
CA HIS A 149 22.86 -29.26 -22.96
C HIS A 149 23.24 -29.85 -24.31
N ASN A 150 22.24 -30.11 -25.16
CA ASN A 150 22.41 -30.78 -26.45
C ASN A 150 22.40 -29.79 -27.63
N ASN A 151 21.73 -28.64 -27.50
CA ASN A 151 21.67 -27.61 -28.53
C ASN A 151 21.59 -26.21 -27.91
N ASN A 152 22.60 -25.37 -28.18
CA ASN A 152 22.69 -23.99 -27.70
C ASN A 152 22.62 -22.95 -28.83
N ASP A 153 21.94 -23.29 -29.93
CA ASP A 153 21.64 -22.30 -30.96
C ASP A 153 20.79 -21.15 -30.41
N GLN A 154 20.75 -20.05 -31.17
CA GLN A 154 20.04 -18.84 -30.76
C GLN A 154 18.54 -19.08 -30.52
N ALA A 155 17.92 -20.02 -31.25
CA ALA A 155 16.50 -20.32 -31.10
C ALA A 155 16.23 -21.09 -29.79
N ALA A 156 17.09 -22.04 -29.44
CA ALA A 156 17.03 -22.79 -28.19
C ALA A 156 17.25 -21.85 -26.98
N LEU A 157 18.21 -20.93 -27.07
CA LEU A 157 18.46 -19.93 -26.03
C LEU A 157 17.26 -19.00 -25.81
N LEU A 158 16.66 -18.47 -26.88
CA LEU A 158 15.48 -17.60 -26.76
C LEU A 158 14.26 -18.34 -26.23
N ARG A 159 14.09 -19.63 -26.59
CA ARG A 159 13.03 -20.45 -26.03
C ARG A 159 13.24 -20.65 -24.53
N ALA A 160 14.44 -21.08 -24.11
CA ALA A 160 14.72 -21.29 -22.69
C ALA A 160 14.53 -20.00 -21.87
N ASP A 161 14.95 -18.84 -22.39
CA ASP A 161 14.72 -17.54 -21.75
C ASP A 161 13.21 -17.25 -21.56
N LYS A 162 12.40 -17.48 -22.59
CA LYS A 162 10.95 -17.32 -22.54
C LYS A 162 10.31 -18.23 -21.49
N GLU A 163 10.58 -19.54 -21.55
CA GLU A 163 9.95 -20.52 -20.65
C GLU A 163 10.36 -20.28 -19.18
N VAL A 164 11.63 -19.90 -18.94
CA VAL A 164 12.10 -19.52 -17.60
C VAL A 164 11.39 -18.26 -17.10
N ALA A 165 11.19 -17.25 -17.95
CA ALA A 165 10.47 -16.04 -17.58
C ALA A 165 9.01 -16.33 -17.21
N GLU A 166 8.33 -17.20 -17.96
CA GLU A 166 6.95 -17.62 -17.70
C GLU A 166 6.85 -18.39 -16.37
N ALA A 167 7.79 -19.30 -16.08
CA ALA A 167 7.86 -19.99 -14.78
C ALA A 167 8.08 -19.03 -13.60
N ILE A 168 8.96 -18.04 -13.76
CA ILE A 168 9.18 -16.99 -12.74
C ILE A 168 7.90 -16.18 -12.52
N GLU A 169 7.17 -15.85 -13.58
CA GLU A 169 5.92 -15.10 -13.49
C GLU A 169 4.85 -15.90 -12.74
N SER A 170 4.67 -17.19 -13.08
CA SER A 170 3.70 -18.08 -12.42
C SER A 170 3.99 -18.20 -10.91
N LEU A 171 5.25 -18.47 -10.53
CA LEU A 171 5.66 -18.52 -9.12
C LEU A 171 5.47 -17.18 -8.40
N SER A 172 5.78 -16.08 -9.06
CA SER A 172 5.61 -14.73 -8.51
C SER A 172 4.13 -14.39 -8.30
N ARG A 173 3.26 -14.81 -9.23
CA ARG A 173 1.80 -14.68 -9.13
C ARG A 173 1.27 -15.46 -7.93
N PHE A 174 1.64 -16.74 -7.78
CA PHE A 174 1.24 -17.52 -6.62
C PHE A 174 1.73 -16.90 -5.30
N LYS A 175 2.97 -16.42 -5.24
CA LYS A 175 3.51 -15.70 -4.08
C LYS A 175 2.67 -14.46 -3.73
N ARG A 176 2.21 -13.69 -4.71
CA ARG A 176 1.32 -12.53 -4.50
C ARG A 176 -0.02 -12.96 -3.89
N VAL A 177 -0.63 -14.04 -4.39
CA VAL A 177 -1.88 -14.59 -3.84
C VAL A 177 -1.70 -15.07 -2.39
N VAL A 178 -0.59 -15.77 -2.08
CA VAL A 178 -0.26 -16.19 -0.70
C VAL A 178 -0.07 -14.98 0.22
N ASN A 179 0.66 -13.95 -0.22
CA ASN A 179 0.84 -12.72 0.57
C ASN A 179 -0.49 -12.01 0.85
N ALA A 180 -1.39 -11.96 -0.13
CA ALA A 180 -2.73 -11.43 0.05
C ALA A 180 -3.54 -12.26 1.05
N ALA A 181 -3.48 -13.59 1.00
CA ALA A 181 -4.12 -14.48 1.97
C ALA A 181 -3.58 -14.28 3.40
N ILE A 182 -2.25 -14.17 3.57
CA ILE A 182 -1.61 -13.88 4.85
C ILE A 182 -2.09 -12.53 5.41
N ALA A 183 -2.17 -11.50 4.56
CA ALA A 183 -2.64 -10.19 4.97
C ALA A 183 -4.09 -10.22 5.48
N ARG A 184 -4.98 -11.00 4.83
CA ARG A 184 -6.36 -11.23 5.28
C ARG A 184 -6.41 -11.95 6.64
N THR A 185 -5.62 -13.00 6.84
CA THR A 185 -5.61 -13.71 8.13
C THR A 185 -5.13 -12.82 9.28
N LYS A 186 -4.11 -11.98 9.02
CA LYS A 186 -3.58 -11.03 10.02
C LYS A 186 -4.58 -9.92 10.36
N SER A 187 -5.38 -9.45 9.40
CA SER A 187 -6.44 -8.46 9.68
C SER A 187 -7.59 -9.06 10.48
N VAL A 188 -8.03 -10.29 10.17
CA VAL A 188 -9.09 -11.00 10.92
C VAL A 188 -8.68 -11.29 12.36
N ALA A 189 -7.45 -11.74 12.60
CA ALA A 189 -6.93 -11.99 13.96
C ALA A 189 -6.96 -10.72 14.83
N LYS A 190 -6.75 -9.54 14.21
CA LYS A 190 -6.78 -8.25 14.91
C LYS A 190 -8.20 -7.82 15.31
N VAL A 191 -9.22 -8.18 14.52
CA VAL A 191 -10.63 -7.89 14.85
C VAL A 191 -11.12 -8.77 16.02
N LEU A 192 -10.71 -10.04 16.07
CA LEU A 192 -11.13 -10.98 17.11
C LEU A 192 -10.56 -10.67 18.51
N HIS A 193 -9.38 -10.03 18.60
CA HIS A 193 -8.79 -9.65 19.89
C HIS A 193 -9.37 -8.38 20.51
N VAL A 194 -10.12 -7.56 19.76
CA VAL A 194 -10.77 -6.35 20.32
C VAL A 194 -12.14 -6.66 20.93
N GLY A 195 -12.77 -7.79 20.58
CA GLY A 195 -14.10 -8.19 21.06
C GLY A 195 -14.15 -9.00 22.36
N GLY A 196 -13.01 -9.47 22.89
CA GLY A 196 -12.97 -10.43 24.01
C GLY A 196 -12.75 -9.85 25.41
N GLY A 197 -12.73 -8.52 25.55
CA GLY A 197 -12.23 -7.84 26.75
C GLY A 197 -13.25 -6.99 27.50
N ARG A 198 -14.49 -7.47 27.72
CA ARG A 198 -15.37 -6.96 28.78
C ARG A 198 -16.28 -8.07 29.30
N SER A 199 -15.93 -8.62 30.44
CA SER A 199 -16.81 -9.30 31.39
C SER A 199 -16.46 -8.79 32.77
#